data_AF-A0A523QVW5-F1
#
_entry.id   AF-A0A523QVW5-F1
#
_cell.length_a   1.000
_cell.length_b   1.000
_cell.length_c   1.000
_cell.angle_alpha   90.00
_cell.angle_beta   90.00
_cell.angle_gamma   90.00
#
_symmetry.space_group_name_H-M   'P 1'
#
loop_
_entity.id
_entity.type
_entity.pdbx_description
1 polymer ?
#
loop_
_entity_poly.entity_id
_entity_poly.type
_entity_poly.pdbx_seq_one_letter_code
_entity_poly.pdbx_strand_id
1 'polypeptide(L)'
;KSIKTMHGNFHFAKDKDEALKILKGITGTGKTIVKGKSITSEEIDMNENLEQWGNTVYETDLGEFIVQSLHSRPMHILAPAVNIPKEKVAELFSKIANRDLPPDPEKLTEFAREYLRDKFVNADIGISGANAITADTGSVFLFENEGNIRFATNAPDVHIVFSGIEKILPTLSDGFRLLEVVSRYAGYLAMTYVSIVSGPSKTGDIEKTIVYGAHGPREFHVILYDSGRSEVAKDPVLSPILICVRCGACMYECAVYPITTGYWGYKYMGGIGIPWTAYISGGFEKAAPMAFTCTLCGRCVSYCPMEIDTPEIVLRLRETLNEKGYIPPFIKSMVETVMRDGVPY
;
A
#
# COMPACT_ATOMS: atom_id res chain seq x y z
N LYS A 1 9.04 19.10 -10.17
CA LYS A 1 9.48 19.72 -11.44
C LYS A 1 9.42 18.72 -12.58
N SER A 2 10.12 17.59 -12.45
CA SER A 2 10.26 16.54 -13.47
C SER A 2 8.93 16.00 -13.99
N ILE A 3 7.95 15.74 -13.11
CA ILE A 3 6.57 15.37 -13.51
C ILE A 3 5.96 16.36 -14.51
N LYS A 4 6.06 17.67 -14.24
CA LYS A 4 5.51 18.71 -15.13
C LYS A 4 6.27 18.78 -16.45
N THR A 5 7.60 18.61 -16.42
CA THR A 5 8.44 18.53 -17.63
C THR A 5 8.01 17.38 -18.54
N MET A 6 7.53 16.28 -17.96
CA MET A 6 7.02 15.14 -18.71
C MET A 6 5.51 15.23 -19.05
N HIS A 7 4.92 16.42 -18.96
CA HIS A 7 3.49 16.69 -19.20
C HIS A 7 2.53 16.00 -18.22
N GLY A 8 3.01 15.64 -17.03
CA GLY A 8 2.18 15.19 -15.92
C GLY A 8 1.68 16.33 -15.03
N ASN A 9 0.53 16.12 -14.40
CA ASN A 9 -0.03 17.00 -13.39
C ASN A 9 0.49 16.59 -12.01
N PHE A 10 1.12 17.53 -11.30
CA PHE A 10 1.66 17.29 -9.96
C PHE A 10 0.79 17.92 -8.88
N HIS A 11 0.49 17.14 -7.85
CA HIS A 11 -0.26 17.55 -6.68
C HIS A 11 0.47 17.11 -5.41
N PHE A 12 0.33 17.92 -4.36
CA PHE A 12 0.85 17.60 -3.04
C PHE A 12 -0.30 17.75 -2.04
N ALA A 13 -0.47 16.75 -1.18
CA ALA A 13 -1.47 16.72 -0.14
C ALA A 13 -0.77 16.56 1.22
N LYS A 14 -0.94 17.55 2.08
CA LYS A 14 -0.36 17.51 3.43
C LYS A 14 -1.07 16.49 4.32
N ASP A 15 -2.39 16.41 4.20
CA ASP A 15 -3.26 15.60 5.04
C ASP A 15 -4.42 14.97 4.23
N LYS A 16 -5.22 14.15 4.93
CA LYS A 16 -6.31 13.38 4.34
C LYS A 16 -7.34 14.28 3.63
N ASP A 17 -7.66 15.43 4.19
CA ASP A 17 -8.69 16.31 3.64
C ASP A 17 -8.22 16.96 2.33
N GLU A 18 -6.96 17.42 2.28
CA GLU A 18 -6.34 17.90 1.05
C GLU A 18 -6.27 16.81 -0.02
N ALA A 19 -5.86 15.59 0.36
CA ALA A 19 -5.78 14.45 -0.55
C ALA A 19 -7.13 14.12 -1.18
N LEU A 20 -8.19 14.03 -0.35
CA LEU A 20 -9.55 13.76 -0.82
C LEU A 20 -10.10 14.89 -1.69
N LYS A 21 -9.81 16.15 -1.36
CA LYS A 21 -10.20 17.30 -2.18
C LYS A 21 -9.58 17.25 -3.57
N ILE A 22 -8.27 16.98 -3.65
CA ILE A 22 -7.56 16.82 -4.92
C ILE A 22 -8.14 15.65 -5.71
N LEU A 23 -8.30 14.49 -5.06
CA LEU A 23 -8.81 13.29 -5.70
C LEU A 23 -10.21 13.53 -6.28
N LYS A 24 -11.14 14.10 -5.50
CA LYS A 24 -12.49 14.44 -5.95
C LYS A 24 -12.50 15.40 -7.13
N GLY A 25 -11.58 16.38 -7.13
CA GLY A 25 -11.45 17.33 -8.23
C GLY A 25 -11.00 16.69 -9.55
N ILE A 26 -10.24 15.59 -9.49
CA ILE A 26 -9.80 14.85 -10.67
C ILE A 26 -10.85 13.81 -11.07
N THR A 27 -11.43 13.06 -10.12
CA THR A 27 -12.31 11.93 -10.43
C THR A 27 -13.74 12.34 -10.74
N GLY A 28 -14.27 13.40 -10.12
CA GLY A 28 -15.67 13.77 -10.28
C GLY A 28 -16.64 12.69 -9.75
N THR A 29 -17.77 12.52 -10.45
CA THR A 29 -18.88 11.60 -10.11
C THR A 29 -19.30 10.79 -11.35
N GLY A 30 -19.91 9.63 -11.15
CA GLY A 30 -20.43 8.78 -12.22
C GLY A 30 -19.35 8.07 -13.04
N LYS A 31 -18.13 7.93 -12.52
CA LYS A 31 -17.00 7.28 -13.20
C LYS A 31 -16.84 5.82 -12.79
N THR A 32 -16.36 5.00 -13.72
CA THR A 32 -15.84 3.66 -13.43
C THR A 32 -14.34 3.76 -13.20
N ILE A 33 -13.90 3.37 -12.00
CA ILE A 33 -12.53 3.51 -11.54
C ILE A 33 -11.96 2.11 -11.28
N VAL A 34 -10.83 1.81 -11.90
CA VAL A 34 -10.06 0.59 -11.63
C VAL A 34 -8.79 0.95 -10.86
N LYS A 35 -8.50 0.19 -9.82
CA LYS A 35 -7.45 0.52 -8.88
C LYS A 35 -6.52 -0.66 -8.63
N GLY A 36 -5.22 -0.39 -8.71
CA GLY A 36 -4.17 -1.28 -8.26
C GLY A 36 -4.01 -1.21 -6.73
N LYS A 37 -3.54 -2.31 -6.15
CA LYS A 37 -3.27 -2.39 -4.73
C LYS A 37 -2.34 -1.27 -4.23
N SER A 38 -2.73 -0.60 -3.15
CA SER A 38 -1.93 0.44 -2.50
C SER A 38 -2.33 0.57 -1.03
N ILE A 39 -1.38 0.39 -0.11
CA ILE A 39 -1.67 0.65 1.32
C ILE A 39 -1.88 2.16 1.55
N THR A 40 -1.22 3.02 0.77
CA THR A 40 -1.37 4.46 0.94
C THR A 40 -2.79 4.93 0.65
N SER A 41 -3.50 4.32 -0.30
CA SER A 41 -4.93 4.64 -0.52
C SER A 41 -5.81 4.23 0.66
N GLU A 42 -5.44 3.15 1.36
CA GLU A 42 -6.15 2.73 2.57
C GLU A 42 -6.05 3.81 3.65
N GLU A 43 -4.95 4.57 3.75
CA GLU A 43 -4.78 5.65 4.75
C GLU A 43 -5.92 6.65 4.75
N ILE A 44 -6.50 6.92 3.58
CA ILE A 44 -7.59 7.87 3.39
C ILE A 44 -8.97 7.22 3.19
N ASP A 45 -9.06 5.88 3.26
CA ASP A 45 -10.30 5.13 3.00
C ASP A 45 -10.82 5.47 1.58
N MET A 46 -9.93 5.36 0.59
CA MET A 46 -10.12 5.92 -0.76
C MET A 46 -11.34 5.33 -1.46
N ASN A 47 -11.56 4.01 -1.37
CA ASN A 47 -12.64 3.34 -2.08
C ASN A 47 -13.99 3.84 -1.57
N GLU A 48 -14.19 3.89 -0.25
CA GLU A 48 -15.42 4.36 0.38
C GLU A 48 -15.72 5.81 0.00
N ASN A 49 -14.70 6.68 -0.03
CA ASN A 49 -14.88 8.08 -0.43
C ASN A 49 -15.27 8.20 -1.91
N LEU A 50 -14.61 7.47 -2.81
CA LEU A 50 -14.91 7.47 -4.23
C LEU A 50 -16.33 6.97 -4.52
N GLU A 51 -16.74 5.89 -3.84
CA GLU A 51 -18.10 5.33 -3.90
C GLU A 51 -19.14 6.33 -3.38
N GLN A 52 -18.88 6.98 -2.24
CA GLN A 52 -19.77 8.03 -1.68
C GLN A 52 -19.92 9.24 -2.62
N TRP A 53 -18.94 9.52 -3.48
CA TRP A 53 -19.04 10.56 -4.51
C TRP A 53 -19.81 10.11 -5.76
N GLY A 54 -20.32 8.87 -5.78
CA GLY A 54 -21.13 8.32 -6.86
C GLY A 54 -20.31 7.65 -7.96
N ASN A 55 -19.11 7.18 -7.66
CA ASN A 55 -18.29 6.40 -8.60
C ASN A 55 -18.41 4.90 -8.33
N THR A 56 -18.10 4.08 -9.33
CA THR A 56 -17.96 2.63 -9.17
C THR A 56 -16.48 2.29 -9.10
N VAL A 57 -16.04 1.61 -8.04
CA VAL A 57 -14.60 1.32 -7.81
C VAL A 57 -14.36 -0.17 -7.79
N TYR A 58 -13.37 -0.62 -8.55
CA TYR A 58 -12.95 -2.02 -8.58
C TYR A 58 -11.47 -2.14 -8.20
N GLU A 59 -11.19 -2.93 -7.16
CA GLU A 59 -9.85 -3.47 -6.96
C GLU A 59 -9.53 -4.49 -8.06
N THR A 60 -8.28 -4.44 -8.51
CA THR A 60 -7.84 -5.19 -9.70
C THR A 60 -6.87 -6.31 -9.38
N ASP A 61 -6.25 -6.24 -8.20
CA ASP A 61 -5.47 -7.34 -7.61
C ASP A 61 -6.44 -8.40 -7.14
N LEU A 62 -6.21 -9.67 -7.48
CA LEU A 62 -7.16 -10.75 -7.16
C LEU A 62 -7.45 -10.81 -5.66
N GLY A 63 -6.41 -10.68 -4.84
CA GLY A 63 -6.56 -10.73 -3.39
C GLY A 63 -7.34 -9.53 -2.85
N GLU A 64 -7.02 -8.31 -3.29
CA GLU A 64 -7.77 -7.11 -2.88
C GLU A 64 -9.21 -7.15 -3.39
N PHE A 65 -9.48 -7.69 -4.58
CA PHE A 65 -10.83 -7.86 -5.10
C PHE A 65 -11.67 -8.81 -4.22
N ILE A 66 -11.08 -9.92 -3.77
CA ILE A 66 -11.72 -10.84 -2.82
C ILE A 66 -12.00 -10.13 -1.49
N VAL A 67 -11.03 -9.36 -0.98
CA VAL A 67 -11.15 -8.61 0.28
C VAL A 67 -12.25 -7.54 0.18
N GLN A 68 -12.26 -6.76 -0.90
CA GLN A 68 -13.28 -5.75 -1.21
C GLN A 68 -14.68 -6.39 -1.25
N SER A 69 -14.82 -7.48 -2.01
CA SER A 69 -16.10 -8.17 -2.23
C SER A 69 -16.65 -8.84 -0.96
N LEU A 70 -15.80 -9.18 0.00
CA LEU A 70 -16.20 -9.73 1.30
C LEU A 70 -16.32 -8.67 2.40
N HIS A 71 -16.03 -7.39 2.10
CA HIS A 71 -15.87 -6.33 3.09
C HIS A 71 -14.96 -6.77 4.27
N SER A 72 -13.89 -7.49 3.93
CA SER A 72 -12.90 -8.00 4.87
C SER A 72 -11.73 -7.03 5.01
N ARG A 73 -10.77 -7.35 5.89
CA ARG A 73 -9.47 -6.68 5.94
C ARG A 73 -8.39 -7.51 5.26
N PRO A 74 -7.36 -6.87 4.67
CA PRO A 74 -6.21 -7.58 4.14
C PRO A 74 -5.39 -8.20 5.27
N MET A 75 -4.79 -9.35 4.99
CA MET A 75 -4.08 -10.17 5.97
C MET A 75 -2.60 -10.38 5.67
N HIS A 76 -2.08 -9.76 4.60
CA HIS A 76 -0.65 -9.64 4.32
C HIS A 76 -0.39 -8.51 3.30
N ILE A 77 0.77 -7.87 3.38
CA ILE A 77 1.14 -6.79 2.46
C ILE A 77 1.21 -7.28 1.01
N LEU A 78 1.70 -8.49 0.76
CA LEU A 78 1.78 -9.06 -0.59
C LEU A 78 0.59 -9.94 -0.97
N ALA A 79 -0.06 -10.57 0.01
CA ALA A 79 -1.07 -11.62 -0.23
C ALA A 79 -2.31 -11.36 0.64
N PRO A 80 -3.15 -10.37 0.28
CA PRO A 80 -4.14 -9.81 1.19
C PRO A 80 -5.24 -10.81 1.56
N ALA A 81 -5.60 -11.73 0.67
CA ALA A 81 -6.62 -12.76 0.87
C ALA A 81 -6.06 -14.14 1.30
N VAL A 82 -4.79 -14.24 1.71
CA VAL A 82 -4.12 -15.53 1.98
C VAL A 82 -4.81 -16.40 3.04
N ASN A 83 -5.57 -15.78 3.93
CA ASN A 83 -6.31 -16.45 5.00
C ASN A 83 -7.71 -16.94 4.58
N ILE A 84 -8.16 -16.62 3.37
CA ILE A 84 -9.52 -16.91 2.91
C ILE A 84 -9.51 -18.27 2.21
N PRO A 85 -10.24 -19.28 2.73
CA PRO A 85 -10.27 -20.60 2.11
C PRO A 85 -10.88 -20.54 0.70
N LYS A 86 -10.35 -21.37 -0.20
CA LYS A 86 -10.81 -21.45 -1.61
C LYS A 86 -12.30 -21.75 -1.74
N GLU A 87 -12.88 -22.49 -0.78
CA GLU A 87 -14.31 -22.79 -0.71
C GLU A 87 -15.13 -21.52 -0.55
N LYS A 88 -14.69 -20.61 0.33
CA LYS A 88 -15.35 -19.32 0.56
C LYS A 88 -15.20 -18.38 -0.63
N VAL A 89 -14.05 -18.43 -1.31
CA VAL A 89 -13.84 -17.69 -2.58
C VAL A 89 -14.78 -18.23 -3.66
N ALA A 90 -14.95 -19.55 -3.75
CA ALA A 90 -15.87 -20.16 -4.71
C ALA A 90 -17.33 -19.76 -4.45
N GLU A 91 -17.78 -19.77 -3.20
CA GLU A 91 -19.13 -19.29 -2.84
C GLU A 91 -19.34 -17.82 -3.25
N LEU A 92 -18.34 -16.97 -3.00
CA LEU A 92 -18.38 -15.56 -3.37
C LEU A 92 -18.46 -15.37 -4.88
N PHE A 93 -17.53 -15.99 -5.62
CA PHE A 93 -17.48 -15.85 -7.07
C PHE A 93 -18.69 -16.49 -7.75
N SER A 94 -19.25 -17.57 -7.19
CA SER A 94 -20.48 -18.17 -7.71
C SER A 94 -21.66 -17.20 -7.63
N LYS A 95 -21.77 -16.44 -6.52
CA LYS A 95 -22.79 -15.38 -6.38
C LYS A 95 -22.60 -14.26 -7.39
N ILE A 96 -21.36 -13.80 -7.59
CA ILE A 96 -21.05 -12.73 -8.56
C ILE A 96 -21.30 -13.21 -10.00
N ALA A 97 -20.93 -14.46 -10.31
CA ALA A 97 -21.11 -15.05 -11.63
C ALA A 97 -22.55 -15.47 -11.93
N ASN A 98 -23.41 -15.54 -10.91
CA ASN A 98 -24.74 -16.13 -10.97
C ASN A 98 -24.73 -17.57 -11.55
N ARG A 99 -23.71 -18.37 -11.17
CA ARG A 99 -23.55 -19.80 -11.51
C ARG A 99 -22.59 -20.47 -10.54
N ASP A 100 -22.68 -21.78 -10.36
CA ASP A 100 -21.76 -22.51 -9.49
C ASP A 100 -20.34 -22.59 -10.09
N LEU A 101 -19.35 -22.22 -9.29
CA LEU A 101 -17.93 -22.36 -9.57
C LEU A 101 -17.31 -23.35 -8.57
N PRO A 102 -16.46 -24.28 -9.02
CA PRO A 102 -15.79 -25.21 -8.12
C PRO A 102 -14.75 -24.50 -7.23
N PRO A 103 -14.46 -25.04 -6.03
CA PRO A 103 -13.37 -24.58 -5.16
C PRO A 103 -11.99 -25.01 -5.69
N ASP A 104 -11.70 -24.57 -6.90
CA ASP A 104 -10.48 -24.83 -7.66
C ASP A 104 -9.78 -23.51 -7.99
N PRO A 105 -8.54 -23.27 -7.51
CA PRO A 105 -7.86 -21.99 -7.70
C PRO A 105 -7.68 -21.58 -9.17
N GLU A 106 -7.46 -22.52 -10.08
CA GLU A 106 -7.29 -22.20 -11.50
C GLU A 106 -8.60 -21.68 -12.09
N LYS A 107 -9.72 -22.35 -11.80
CA LYS A 107 -11.06 -21.94 -12.25
C LYS A 107 -11.54 -20.63 -11.64
N LEU A 108 -11.25 -20.40 -10.35
CA LEU A 108 -11.57 -19.14 -9.69
C LEU A 108 -10.77 -17.97 -10.27
N THR A 109 -9.50 -18.19 -10.57
CA THR A 109 -8.64 -17.20 -11.23
C THR A 109 -9.09 -16.92 -12.67
N GLU A 110 -9.50 -17.96 -13.40
CA GLU A 110 -10.06 -17.83 -14.76
C GLU A 110 -11.31 -16.93 -14.75
N PHE A 111 -12.24 -17.16 -13.81
CA PHE A 111 -13.41 -16.31 -13.65
C PHE A 111 -13.04 -14.86 -13.30
N ALA A 112 -12.18 -14.64 -12.30
CA ALA A 112 -11.79 -13.29 -11.90
C ALA A 112 -11.13 -12.53 -13.06
N ARG A 113 -10.27 -13.21 -13.84
CA ARG A 113 -9.64 -12.65 -15.03
C ARG A 113 -10.67 -12.21 -16.07
N GLU A 114 -11.67 -13.04 -16.36
CA GLU A 114 -12.75 -12.69 -17.30
C GLU A 114 -13.57 -11.50 -16.79
N TYR A 115 -13.97 -11.55 -15.52
CA TYR A 115 -14.78 -10.53 -14.88
C TYR A 115 -14.09 -9.16 -14.84
N LEU A 116 -12.84 -9.11 -14.38
CA LEU A 116 -12.08 -7.86 -14.27
C LEU A 116 -11.66 -7.30 -15.63
N ARG A 117 -11.51 -8.14 -16.66
CA ARG A 117 -11.13 -7.68 -18.01
C ARG A 117 -12.12 -6.72 -18.62
N ASP A 118 -13.41 -6.99 -18.46
CA ASP A 118 -14.48 -6.07 -18.84
C ASP A 118 -14.34 -4.71 -18.12
N LYS A 119 -13.97 -4.73 -16.83
CA LYS A 119 -13.83 -3.50 -16.03
C LYS A 119 -12.63 -2.67 -16.46
N PHE A 120 -11.49 -3.29 -16.77
CA PHE A 120 -10.31 -2.56 -17.27
C PHE A 120 -10.61 -1.80 -18.57
N VAL A 121 -11.30 -2.44 -19.51
CA VAL A 121 -11.57 -1.87 -20.84
C VAL A 121 -12.56 -0.70 -20.77
N ASN A 122 -13.53 -0.77 -19.86
CA ASN A 122 -14.58 0.23 -19.73
C ASN A 122 -14.30 1.27 -18.63
N ALA A 123 -13.13 1.25 -18.00
CA ALA A 123 -12.80 2.18 -16.92
C ALA A 123 -12.45 3.57 -17.48
N ASP A 124 -13.02 4.60 -16.85
CA ASP A 124 -12.67 5.99 -17.12
C ASP A 124 -11.31 6.37 -16.51
N ILE A 125 -11.04 5.85 -15.30
CA ILE A 125 -9.89 6.25 -14.48
C ILE A 125 -9.16 5.03 -13.93
N GLY A 126 -7.85 5.07 -14.08
CA GLY A 126 -6.90 4.15 -13.47
C GLY A 126 -6.22 4.77 -12.26
N ILE A 127 -6.22 4.08 -11.12
CA ILE A 127 -5.48 4.52 -9.93
C ILE A 127 -4.40 3.49 -9.58
N SER A 128 -3.17 3.95 -9.34
CA SER A 128 -2.09 3.10 -8.82
C SER A 128 -1.41 3.72 -7.62
N GLY A 129 -0.76 2.86 -6.82
CA GLY A 129 0.32 3.30 -5.94
C GLY A 129 1.62 3.57 -6.71
N ALA A 130 2.74 3.53 -5.98
CA ALA A 130 4.08 3.48 -6.55
C ALA A 130 5.00 2.65 -5.66
N ASN A 131 5.87 1.85 -6.27
CA ASN A 131 6.98 1.21 -5.56
C ASN A 131 8.14 2.21 -5.37
N ALA A 132 8.39 3.04 -6.37
CA ALA A 132 9.29 4.19 -6.32
C ALA A 132 8.84 5.32 -7.27
N ILE A 133 9.23 6.55 -6.96
CA ILE A 133 9.10 7.71 -7.83
C ILE A 133 10.46 8.38 -7.91
N THR A 134 10.99 8.61 -9.10
CA THR A 134 12.37 9.10 -9.27
C THR A 134 12.40 10.60 -9.51
N ALA A 135 13.21 11.32 -8.74
CA ALA A 135 13.18 12.77 -8.70
C ALA A 135 13.79 13.41 -9.97
N ASP A 136 14.82 12.80 -10.54
CA ASP A 136 15.51 13.27 -11.75
C ASP A 136 14.62 13.24 -13.00
N THR A 137 13.90 12.13 -13.24
CA THR A 137 13.09 11.93 -14.45
C THR A 137 11.59 12.09 -14.20
N GLY A 138 11.14 12.04 -12.95
CA GLY A 138 9.70 11.98 -12.64
C GLY A 138 9.08 10.63 -12.97
N SER A 139 9.87 9.55 -13.05
CA SER A 139 9.36 8.24 -13.43
C SER A 139 8.82 7.47 -12.23
N VAL A 140 7.63 6.90 -12.39
CA VAL A 140 6.93 6.06 -11.43
C VAL A 140 7.20 4.59 -11.77
N PHE A 141 7.74 3.85 -10.80
CA PHE A 141 8.01 2.42 -10.90
C PHE A 141 6.85 1.64 -10.29
N LEU A 142 6.35 0.67 -11.06
CA LEU A 142 5.29 -0.26 -10.67
C LEU A 142 5.82 -1.68 -10.85
N PHE A 143 5.81 -2.46 -9.78
CA PHE A 143 6.25 -3.85 -9.74
C PHE A 143 5.05 -4.74 -9.47
N GLU A 144 4.82 -5.74 -10.31
CA GLU A 144 3.67 -6.65 -10.16
C GLU A 144 3.91 -8.03 -10.79
N ASN A 145 3.06 -8.98 -10.41
CA ASN A 145 3.10 -10.35 -10.93
C ASN A 145 1.82 -10.78 -11.67
N GLU A 146 0.72 -10.03 -11.51
CA GLU A 146 -0.60 -10.37 -12.09
C GLU A 146 -0.87 -9.64 -13.42
N GLY A 147 -0.19 -8.51 -13.68
CA GLY A 147 -0.37 -7.69 -14.88
C GLY A 147 -1.59 -6.76 -14.83
N ASN A 148 -2.34 -6.79 -13.73
CA ASN A 148 -3.54 -5.99 -13.48
C ASN A 148 -3.23 -4.49 -13.37
N ILE A 149 -2.11 -4.10 -12.75
CA ILE A 149 -1.71 -2.70 -12.61
C ILE A 149 -1.42 -2.13 -14.00
N ARG A 150 -0.71 -2.87 -14.86
CA ARG A 150 -0.48 -2.45 -16.25
C ARG A 150 -1.78 -2.16 -16.99
N PHE A 151 -2.83 -2.97 -16.82
CA PHE A 151 -4.14 -2.68 -17.41
C PHE A 151 -4.77 -1.45 -16.78
N ALA A 152 -4.75 -1.35 -15.45
CA ALA A 152 -5.28 -0.20 -14.73
C ALA A 152 -4.57 1.12 -15.07
N THR A 153 -3.28 1.12 -15.42
CA THR A 153 -2.53 2.35 -15.70
C THR A 153 -2.42 2.69 -17.18
N ASN A 154 -2.60 1.73 -18.09
CA ASN A 154 -2.44 1.97 -19.53
C ASN A 154 -3.74 2.06 -20.30
N ALA A 155 -4.83 1.42 -19.85
CA ALA A 155 -6.08 1.41 -20.61
C ALA A 155 -6.96 2.66 -20.39
N PRO A 156 -7.14 3.16 -19.14
CA PRO A 156 -8.04 4.29 -18.89
C PRO A 156 -7.52 5.62 -19.45
N ASP A 157 -8.44 6.55 -19.74
CA ASP A 157 -8.12 7.89 -20.25
C ASP A 157 -7.33 8.74 -19.23
N VAL A 158 -7.53 8.49 -17.94
CA VAL A 158 -6.87 9.20 -16.83
C VAL A 158 -6.11 8.20 -15.96
N HIS A 159 -4.82 8.45 -15.72
CA HIS A 159 -4.03 7.70 -14.73
C HIS A 159 -3.65 8.58 -13.55
N ILE A 160 -4.04 8.17 -12.35
CA ILE A 160 -3.70 8.81 -11.08
C ILE A 160 -2.74 7.91 -10.29
N VAL A 161 -1.57 8.43 -9.97
CA VAL A 161 -0.62 7.84 -9.02
C VAL A 161 -0.85 8.50 -7.67
N PHE A 162 -1.26 7.71 -6.67
CA PHE A 162 -1.39 8.16 -5.28
C PHE A 162 -0.34 7.48 -4.41
N SER A 163 0.65 8.24 -3.94
CA SER A 163 1.81 7.68 -3.24
C SER A 163 2.30 8.59 -2.13
N GLY A 164 2.90 8.00 -1.09
CA GLY A 164 3.54 8.76 -0.04
C GLY A 164 4.88 9.34 -0.48
N ILE A 165 5.30 10.45 0.15
CA ILE A 165 6.57 11.12 -0.19
C ILE A 165 7.82 10.27 0.07
N GLU A 166 7.72 9.23 0.92
CA GLU A 166 8.81 8.30 1.23
C GLU A 166 9.19 7.40 0.06
N LYS A 167 8.35 7.33 -0.97
CA LYS A 167 8.64 6.57 -2.20
C LYS A 167 9.55 7.30 -3.17
N ILE A 168 9.94 8.54 -2.88
CA ILE A 168 10.81 9.32 -3.75
C ILE A 168 12.25 8.83 -3.63
N LEU A 169 12.85 8.47 -4.77
CA LEU A 169 14.26 8.14 -4.91
C LEU A 169 14.98 9.21 -5.76
N PRO A 170 16.30 9.40 -5.59
CA PRO A 170 17.04 10.43 -6.32
C PRO A 170 17.04 10.20 -7.83
N THR A 171 17.36 8.97 -8.27
CA THR A 171 17.60 8.68 -9.69
C THR A 171 16.83 7.50 -10.24
N LEU A 172 16.66 7.47 -11.55
CA LEU A 172 16.14 6.29 -12.28
C LEU A 172 16.91 5.00 -11.93
N SER A 173 18.23 5.09 -11.74
CA SER A 173 19.08 3.95 -11.37
C SER A 173 18.72 3.39 -9.99
N ASP A 174 18.35 4.25 -9.04
CA ASP A 174 17.93 3.83 -7.69
C ASP A 174 16.61 3.04 -7.76
N GLY A 175 15.71 3.39 -8.67
CA GLY A 175 14.49 2.61 -8.93
C GLY A 175 14.78 1.17 -9.36
N PHE A 176 15.79 0.96 -10.22
CA PHE A 176 16.22 -0.39 -10.62
C PHE A 176 16.92 -1.15 -9.48
N ARG A 177 17.70 -0.46 -8.64
CA ARG A 177 18.29 -1.08 -7.44
C ARG A 177 17.20 -1.54 -6.48
N LEU A 178 16.16 -0.73 -6.29
CA LEU A 178 15.01 -1.10 -5.48
C LEU A 178 14.30 -2.34 -6.03
N LEU A 179 14.11 -2.42 -7.36
CA LEU A 179 13.51 -3.59 -8.02
C LEU A 179 14.27 -4.88 -7.67
N GLU A 180 15.60 -4.87 -7.77
CA GLU A 180 16.46 -6.03 -7.46
C GLU A 180 16.29 -6.50 -6.01
N VAL A 181 16.25 -5.55 -5.06
CA VAL A 181 16.07 -5.86 -3.64
C VAL A 181 14.67 -6.38 -3.37
N VAL A 182 13.63 -5.66 -3.81
CA VAL A 182 12.23 -6.02 -3.53
C VAL A 182 11.89 -7.37 -4.12
N SER A 183 12.38 -7.69 -5.33
CA SER A 183 12.12 -8.98 -5.98
C SER A 183 12.52 -10.15 -5.09
N ARG A 184 13.78 -10.16 -4.66
CA ARG A 184 14.35 -11.27 -3.87
C ARG A 184 13.69 -11.39 -2.51
N TYR A 185 13.49 -10.28 -1.82
CA TYR A 185 12.92 -10.28 -0.46
C TYR A 185 11.41 -10.51 -0.42
N ALA A 186 10.72 -10.30 -1.53
CA ALA A 186 9.33 -10.71 -1.70
C ALA A 186 9.19 -12.20 -2.10
N GLY A 187 10.29 -12.93 -2.24
CA GLY A 187 10.30 -14.36 -2.58
C GLY A 187 10.32 -14.67 -4.08
N TYR A 188 10.61 -13.69 -4.93
CA TYR A 188 10.66 -13.85 -6.39
C TYR A 188 12.09 -13.73 -6.92
N LEU A 189 12.42 -14.51 -7.96
CA LEU A 189 13.68 -14.33 -8.68
C LEU A 189 13.70 -13.02 -9.49
N ALA A 190 12.55 -12.67 -10.08
CA ALA A 190 12.27 -11.42 -10.76
C ALA A 190 10.77 -11.15 -10.71
N MET A 191 10.37 -9.88 -10.79
CA MET A 191 8.97 -9.48 -10.98
C MET A 191 8.52 -9.81 -12.40
N THR A 192 7.31 -10.34 -12.57
CA THR A 192 6.79 -10.71 -13.90
C THR A 192 6.61 -9.48 -14.79
N TYR A 193 6.14 -8.37 -14.23
CA TYR A 193 5.97 -7.11 -14.93
C TYR A 193 6.59 -5.95 -14.16
N VAL A 194 7.32 -5.11 -14.90
CA VAL A 194 7.87 -3.85 -14.40
C VAL A 194 7.48 -2.76 -15.37
N SER A 195 6.67 -1.82 -14.89
CA SER A 195 6.26 -0.64 -15.67
C SER A 195 6.94 0.61 -15.12
N ILE A 196 7.49 1.42 -16.03
CA ILE A 196 8.08 2.72 -15.72
C ILE A 196 7.25 3.79 -16.44
N VAL A 197 6.38 4.48 -15.70
CA VAL A 197 5.44 5.47 -16.24
C VAL A 197 5.96 6.86 -15.93
N SER A 198 6.21 7.67 -16.95
CA SER A 198 6.79 9.02 -16.77
C SER A 198 5.86 10.15 -17.19
N GLY A 199 4.70 9.85 -17.78
CA GLY A 199 3.79 10.85 -18.32
C GLY A 199 2.65 10.20 -19.09
N PRO A 200 1.78 11.03 -19.73
CA PRO A 200 0.72 10.54 -20.59
C PRO A 200 1.28 9.75 -21.79
N SER A 201 0.43 8.91 -22.40
CA SER A 201 0.76 8.19 -23.62
C SER A 201 1.15 9.16 -24.74
N LYS A 202 2.16 8.84 -25.55
CA LYS A 202 2.57 9.68 -26.68
C LYS A 202 3.17 8.87 -27.83
N THR A 203 3.04 9.39 -29.05
CA THR A 203 3.71 8.89 -30.26
C THR A 203 4.43 10.03 -30.97
N GLY A 204 5.44 9.70 -31.78
CA GLY A 204 6.15 10.63 -32.66
C GLY A 204 6.31 10.09 -34.08
N ASP A 205 5.52 9.08 -34.47
CA ASP A 205 5.75 8.37 -35.74
C ASP A 205 5.44 9.22 -36.98
N ILE A 206 4.55 10.22 -36.84
CA ILE A 206 4.17 11.13 -37.92
C ILE A 206 5.09 12.36 -37.86
N GLU A 207 6.05 12.41 -38.77
CA GLU A 207 6.97 13.55 -38.96
C GLU A 207 7.79 13.94 -37.70
N LYS A 208 7.95 13.03 -36.72
CA LYS A 208 8.54 13.32 -35.40
C LYS A 208 7.78 14.37 -34.58
N THR A 209 6.53 14.66 -34.95
CA THR A 209 5.65 15.52 -34.16
C THR A 209 5.09 14.72 -33.00
N ILE A 210 5.40 15.14 -31.77
CA ILE A 210 4.91 14.47 -30.56
C ILE A 210 3.42 14.76 -30.38
N VAL A 211 2.62 13.71 -30.38
CA VAL A 211 1.19 13.75 -30.08
C VAL A 211 0.92 12.93 -28.83
N TYR A 212 0.16 13.49 -27.88
CA TYR A 212 -0.21 12.85 -26.63
C TYR A 212 -1.59 12.20 -26.72
N GLY A 213 -1.83 11.17 -25.90
CA GLY A 213 -3.06 10.38 -25.89
C GLY A 213 -3.16 9.40 -27.05
N ALA A 214 -2.06 8.71 -27.39
CA ALA A 214 -2.03 7.79 -28.53
C ALA A 214 -2.81 6.48 -28.28
N HIS A 215 -2.42 5.73 -27.25
CA HIS A 215 -3.07 4.45 -26.89
C HIS A 215 -3.47 4.33 -25.43
N GLY A 216 -2.80 5.07 -24.54
CA GLY A 216 -3.08 5.04 -23.11
C GLY A 216 -3.48 6.41 -22.58
N PRO A 217 -3.25 6.69 -21.28
CA PRO A 217 -3.81 7.86 -20.63
C PRO A 217 -3.48 9.15 -21.35
N ARG A 218 -4.52 9.98 -21.52
CA ARG A 218 -4.44 11.34 -22.02
C ARG A 218 -4.03 12.30 -20.89
N GLU A 219 -4.41 11.97 -19.67
CA GLU A 219 -4.08 12.70 -18.46
C GLU A 219 -3.31 11.81 -17.48
N PHE A 220 -2.22 12.36 -16.92
CA PHE A 220 -1.37 11.67 -15.95
C PHE A 220 -1.19 12.55 -14.72
N HIS A 221 -1.62 12.07 -13.56
CA HIS A 221 -1.63 12.80 -12.29
C HIS A 221 -0.76 12.09 -11.27
N VAL A 222 0.09 12.82 -10.56
CA VAL A 222 0.84 12.31 -9.41
C VAL A 222 0.46 13.12 -8.19
N ILE A 223 -0.14 12.46 -7.21
CA ILE A 223 -0.51 13.02 -5.91
C ILE A 223 0.47 12.46 -4.88
N LEU A 224 1.33 13.32 -4.36
CA LEU A 224 2.21 12.98 -3.25
C LEU A 224 1.55 13.29 -1.91
N TYR A 225 1.55 12.31 -1.03
CA TYR A 225 0.87 12.34 0.26
C TYR A 225 1.88 12.38 1.42
N ASP A 226 1.80 13.41 2.27
CA ASP A 226 2.69 13.56 3.42
C ASP A 226 2.14 12.82 4.66
N SER A 227 1.02 13.26 5.22
CA SER A 227 0.37 12.61 6.37
C SER A 227 1.30 12.37 7.56
N GLY A 228 2.21 13.32 7.83
CA GLY A 228 3.17 13.23 8.93
C GLY A 228 4.50 12.54 8.58
N ARG A 229 4.69 12.04 7.36
CA ARG A 229 5.97 11.47 6.90
C ARG A 229 7.12 12.46 7.03
N SER A 230 6.88 13.74 6.72
CA SER A 230 7.88 14.81 6.84
C SER A 230 8.28 15.08 8.29
N GLU A 231 7.40 14.85 9.26
CA GLU A 231 7.74 14.96 10.68
C GLU A 231 8.50 13.74 11.17
N VAL A 232 8.07 12.53 10.77
CA VAL A 232 8.80 11.28 11.05
C VAL A 232 10.22 11.32 10.50
N ALA A 233 10.42 11.91 9.32
CA ALA A 233 11.73 12.03 8.68
C ALA A 233 12.76 12.85 9.49
N LYS A 234 12.30 13.70 10.43
CA LYS A 234 13.18 14.52 11.28
C LYS A 234 13.70 13.76 12.50
N ASP A 235 13.04 12.68 12.88
CA ASP A 235 13.42 11.88 14.04
C ASP A 235 14.39 10.76 13.60
N PRO A 236 15.63 10.72 14.13
CA PRO A 236 16.62 9.73 13.70
C PRO A 236 16.25 8.29 14.09
N VAL A 237 15.46 8.10 15.15
CA VAL A 237 14.99 6.77 15.57
C VAL A 237 13.80 6.35 14.71
N LEU A 238 12.88 7.25 14.39
CA LEU A 238 11.67 6.91 13.63
C LEU A 238 11.85 6.93 12.11
N SER A 239 12.71 7.79 11.57
CA SER A 239 12.90 7.96 10.12
C SER A 239 13.22 6.66 9.35
N PRO A 240 13.89 5.63 9.92
CA PRO A 240 14.09 4.35 9.24
C PRO A 240 12.79 3.64 8.83
N ILE A 241 11.62 3.95 9.42
CA ILE A 241 10.37 3.34 8.95
C ILE A 241 10.02 3.76 7.52
N LEU A 242 10.51 4.92 7.06
CA LEU A 242 10.22 5.52 5.76
C LEU A 242 10.99 4.83 4.62
N ILE A 243 12.13 4.21 4.90
CA ILE A 243 12.89 3.44 3.89
C ILE A 243 12.33 2.03 3.69
N CYS A 244 11.24 1.66 4.38
CA CYS A 244 10.61 0.36 4.23
C CYS A 244 10.09 0.14 2.80
N VAL A 245 10.60 -0.93 2.17
CA VAL A 245 10.28 -1.29 0.78
C VAL A 245 9.01 -2.15 0.64
N ARG A 246 8.31 -2.42 1.74
CA ARG A 246 7.05 -3.20 1.79
C ARG A 246 7.17 -4.63 1.24
N CYS A 247 8.33 -5.28 1.37
CA CYS A 247 8.54 -6.65 0.90
C CYS A 247 7.86 -7.74 1.74
N GLY A 248 7.37 -7.43 2.95
CA GLY A 248 6.70 -8.41 3.81
C GLY A 248 7.62 -9.42 4.52
N ALA A 249 8.92 -9.50 4.20
CA ALA A 249 9.86 -10.46 4.80
C ALA A 249 9.81 -10.49 6.35
N CYS A 250 9.80 -9.31 6.98
CA CYS A 250 9.72 -9.20 8.44
C CYS A 250 8.44 -9.78 9.06
N MET A 251 7.36 -9.92 8.29
CA MET A 251 6.08 -10.44 8.76
C MET A 251 6.12 -11.95 8.87
N TYR A 252 6.73 -12.64 7.89
CA TYR A 252 6.93 -14.10 7.95
C TYR A 252 7.84 -14.53 9.10
N GLU A 253 8.83 -13.70 9.44
CA GLU A 253 9.78 -13.99 10.51
C GLU A 253 9.30 -13.60 11.91
N CYS A 254 8.22 -12.83 11.99
CA CYS A 254 7.67 -12.37 13.26
C CYS A 254 7.05 -13.56 14.01
N ALA A 255 7.44 -13.78 15.26
CA ALA A 255 6.86 -14.85 16.10
C ALA A 255 5.37 -14.64 16.43
N VAL A 256 4.89 -13.39 16.38
CA VAL A 256 3.51 -13.03 16.71
C VAL A 256 2.60 -13.15 15.48
N TYR A 257 3.09 -12.70 14.32
CA TYR A 257 2.33 -12.62 13.08
C TYR A 257 1.64 -13.92 12.64
N PRO A 258 2.21 -15.13 12.70
CA PRO A 258 1.50 -16.34 12.28
C PRO A 258 0.30 -16.69 13.18
N ILE A 259 0.27 -16.18 14.41
CA ILE A 259 -0.82 -16.42 15.37
C ILE A 259 -1.95 -15.41 15.14
N THR A 260 -1.60 -14.14 14.91
CA THR A 260 -2.54 -13.01 14.88
C THR A 260 -2.80 -12.45 13.49
N THR A 261 -1.92 -12.70 12.51
CA THR A 261 -2.00 -12.31 11.09
C THR A 261 -2.41 -10.84 10.89
N GLY A 262 -3.38 -10.50 10.04
CA GLY A 262 -3.78 -9.10 9.82
C GLY A 262 -4.46 -8.43 11.02
N TYR A 263 -4.82 -9.17 12.08
CA TYR A 263 -5.21 -8.57 13.37
C TYR A 263 -4.01 -8.00 14.14
N TRP A 264 -2.79 -8.41 13.76
CA TRP A 264 -1.53 -7.76 14.12
C TRP A 264 -1.28 -6.53 13.25
N GLY A 265 -2.21 -5.59 13.30
CA GLY A 265 -2.19 -4.47 12.38
C GLY A 265 -3.41 -3.57 12.51
N TYR A 266 -3.28 -2.42 11.86
CA TYR A 266 -4.42 -1.59 11.47
C TYR A 266 -4.48 -1.56 9.94
N LYS A 267 -4.23 -0.41 9.31
CA LYS A 267 -4.01 -0.29 7.86
C LYS A 267 -2.64 -0.84 7.45
N TYR A 268 -1.68 -0.76 8.37
CA TYR A 268 -0.38 -1.41 8.27
C TYR A 268 -0.32 -2.62 9.19
N MET A 269 0.25 -3.71 8.69
CA MET A 269 0.34 -5.00 9.36
C MET A 269 1.78 -5.31 9.78
N GLY A 270 1.96 -6.26 10.70
CA GLY A 270 3.31 -6.68 11.12
C GLY A 270 3.90 -5.77 12.20
N GLY A 271 5.07 -6.14 12.71
CA GLY A 271 5.83 -5.30 13.65
C GLY A 271 6.14 -3.91 13.08
N ILE A 272 6.51 -3.85 11.79
CA ILE A 272 6.75 -2.58 11.09
C ILE A 272 5.47 -1.73 10.99
N GLY A 273 4.29 -2.35 11.00
CA GLY A 273 3.02 -1.65 10.95
C GLY A 273 2.68 -0.87 12.23
N ILE A 274 3.35 -1.16 13.35
CA ILE A 274 3.15 -0.49 14.63
C ILE A 274 3.49 1.00 14.54
N PRO A 275 4.73 1.41 14.22
CA PRO A 275 5.06 2.83 14.09
C PRO A 275 4.30 3.51 12.94
N TRP A 276 4.05 2.81 11.82
CA TRP A 276 3.22 3.34 10.74
C TRP A 276 1.79 3.64 11.19
N THR A 277 1.21 2.79 12.03
CA THR A 277 -0.11 3.05 12.62
C THR A 277 -0.05 4.24 13.57
N ALA A 278 0.94 4.29 14.47
CA ALA A 278 1.05 5.34 15.48
C ALA A 278 1.16 6.74 14.85
N TYR A 279 2.05 6.88 13.86
CA TYR A 279 2.46 8.19 13.35
C TYR A 279 1.79 8.60 12.04
N ILE A 280 1.28 7.66 11.24
CA ILE A 280 0.79 7.96 9.88
C ILE A 280 -0.71 7.73 9.72
N SER A 281 -1.24 6.58 10.15
CA SER A 281 -2.56 6.14 9.66
C SER A 281 -3.64 5.88 10.72
N GLY A 282 -3.29 5.64 11.98
CA GLY A 282 -4.24 5.19 13.00
C GLY A 282 -4.15 5.87 14.37
N GLY A 283 -3.04 6.54 14.66
CA GLY A 283 -2.80 7.18 15.94
C GLY A 283 -2.33 6.22 17.04
N PHE A 284 -1.94 6.81 18.18
CA PHE A 284 -1.34 6.11 19.31
C PHE A 284 -2.27 5.08 19.97
N GLU A 285 -3.57 5.36 20.06
CA GLU A 285 -4.56 4.45 20.65
C GLU A 285 -4.62 3.11 19.89
N LYS A 286 -4.73 3.16 18.55
CA LYS A 286 -4.74 1.96 17.71
C LYS A 286 -3.39 1.24 17.74
N ALA A 287 -2.29 1.99 17.87
CA ALA A 287 -0.95 1.42 17.92
C ALA A 287 -0.62 0.71 19.25
N ALA A 288 -1.22 1.13 20.36
CA ALA A 288 -0.83 0.67 21.69
C ALA A 288 -0.95 -0.86 21.89
N PRO A 289 -2.07 -1.53 21.57
CA PRO A 289 -2.19 -2.98 21.75
C PRO A 289 -1.12 -3.76 20.96
N MET A 290 -0.78 -3.27 19.77
CA MET A 290 0.24 -3.86 18.92
C MET A 290 1.66 -3.58 19.44
N ALA A 291 1.92 -2.37 19.92
CA ALA A 291 3.20 -2.03 20.52
C ALA A 291 3.53 -2.96 21.70
N PHE A 292 2.56 -3.24 22.57
CA PHE A 292 2.76 -4.06 23.78
C PHE A 292 2.71 -5.57 23.57
N THR A 293 2.23 -6.04 22.42
CA THR A 293 2.25 -7.48 22.11
C THR A 293 3.50 -7.87 21.28
N CYS A 294 4.24 -6.89 20.72
CA CYS A 294 5.54 -7.14 20.10
C CYS A 294 6.52 -7.72 21.12
N THR A 295 7.20 -8.83 20.81
CA THR A 295 8.14 -9.45 21.77
C THR A 295 9.52 -8.78 21.78
N LEU A 296 9.76 -7.79 20.91
CA LEU A 296 11.06 -7.14 20.72
C LEU A 296 12.21 -8.12 20.38
N CYS A 297 11.91 -9.31 19.84
CA CYS A 297 12.89 -10.38 19.65
C CYS A 297 13.96 -10.16 18.56
N GLY A 298 13.91 -9.06 17.80
CA GLY A 298 14.95 -8.75 16.79
C GLY A 298 14.90 -9.54 15.48
N ARG A 299 14.11 -10.61 15.36
CA ARG A 299 14.05 -11.43 14.12
C ARG A 299 13.76 -10.62 12.86
N CYS A 300 12.88 -9.63 12.95
CA CYS A 300 12.55 -8.77 11.81
C CYS A 300 13.74 -7.96 11.29
N VAL A 301 14.74 -7.65 12.14
CA VAL A 301 15.94 -6.89 11.76
C VAL A 301 16.86 -7.76 10.91
N SER A 302 17.10 -9.00 11.32
CA SER A 302 17.98 -9.95 10.61
C SER A 302 17.54 -10.26 9.18
N TYR A 303 16.26 -10.04 8.85
CA TYR A 303 15.69 -10.31 7.53
C TYR A 303 15.24 -9.03 6.81
N CYS A 304 15.45 -7.85 7.39
CA CYS A 304 15.12 -6.59 6.75
C CYS A 304 16.22 -6.23 5.74
N PRO A 305 15.91 -6.07 4.43
CA PRO A 305 16.91 -5.63 3.45
C PRO A 305 17.40 -4.21 3.67
N MET A 306 16.66 -3.44 4.47
CA MET A 306 16.92 -2.03 4.77
C MET A 306 17.45 -1.83 6.18
N GLU A 307 17.74 -2.93 6.90
CA GLU A 307 18.32 -2.92 8.25
C GLU A 307 17.51 -2.08 9.26
N ILE A 308 16.18 -2.04 9.10
CA ILE A 308 15.29 -1.26 9.99
C ILE A 308 15.18 -1.95 11.35
N ASP A 309 15.69 -1.30 12.40
CA ASP A 309 15.54 -1.76 13.79
C ASP A 309 14.13 -1.48 14.33
N THR A 310 13.19 -2.34 13.91
CA THR A 310 11.80 -2.25 14.35
C THR A 310 11.64 -2.41 15.88
N PRO A 311 12.36 -3.32 16.58
CA PRO A 311 12.33 -3.38 18.04
C PRO A 311 12.72 -2.09 18.74
N GLU A 312 13.82 -1.43 18.35
CA GLU A 312 14.24 -0.15 18.93
C GLU A 312 13.16 0.92 18.73
N ILE A 313 12.60 1.01 17.53
CA ILE A 313 11.51 1.93 17.19
C ILE A 313 10.26 1.65 18.05
N VAL A 314 9.89 0.38 18.22
CA VAL A 314 8.73 -0.01 19.03
C VAL A 314 8.99 0.25 20.51
N LEU A 315 10.21 0.05 21.00
CA LEU A 315 10.59 0.36 22.37
C LEU A 315 10.46 1.86 22.64
N ARG A 316 11.00 2.70 21.75
CA ARG A 316 10.83 4.16 21.81
C ARG A 316 9.35 4.56 21.78
N LEU A 317 8.55 3.92 20.93
CA LEU A 317 7.11 4.15 20.88
C LEU A 317 6.42 3.74 22.20
N ARG A 318 6.83 2.66 22.87
CA ARG A 318 6.28 2.29 24.18
C ARG A 318 6.51 3.36 25.24
N GLU A 319 7.64 4.04 25.22
CA GLU A 319 7.90 5.21 26.10
C GLU A 319 6.90 6.33 25.82
N THR A 320 6.73 6.70 24.55
CA THR A 320 5.74 7.71 24.14
C THR A 320 4.31 7.31 24.49
N LEU A 321 3.97 6.04 24.35
CA LEU A 321 2.66 5.51 24.73
C LEU A 321 2.44 5.58 26.25
N ASN A 322 3.47 5.30 27.04
CA ASN A 322 3.43 5.45 28.49
C ASN A 322 3.20 6.92 28.90
N GLU A 323 3.95 7.87 28.31
CA GLU A 323 3.76 9.31 28.54
C GLU A 323 2.34 9.77 28.19
N LYS A 324 1.73 9.17 27.17
CA LYS A 324 0.35 9.44 26.73
C LYS A 324 -0.73 8.66 27.50
N GLY A 325 -0.36 7.81 28.46
CA GLY A 325 -1.29 7.06 29.29
C GLY A 325 -1.86 5.79 28.63
N TYR A 326 -1.28 5.31 27.53
CA TYR A 326 -1.69 4.07 26.84
C TYR A 326 -0.97 2.81 27.36
N ILE A 327 -0.43 2.85 28.58
CA ILE A 327 0.26 1.72 29.20
C ILE A 327 -0.76 0.66 29.69
N PRO A 328 -0.52 -0.65 29.43
CA PRO A 328 -1.36 -1.71 29.97
C PRO A 328 -1.39 -1.71 31.51
N PRO A 329 -2.57 -1.92 32.13
CA PRO A 329 -2.71 -1.90 33.59
C PRO A 329 -1.76 -2.85 34.34
N PHE A 330 -1.47 -4.02 33.77
CA PHE A 330 -0.57 -4.99 34.39
C PHE A 330 0.89 -4.50 34.43
N ILE A 331 1.34 -3.74 33.43
CA ILE A 331 2.69 -3.14 33.43
C ILE A 331 2.75 -2.02 34.46
N LYS A 332 1.70 -1.20 34.55
CA LYS A 332 1.60 -0.16 35.58
C LYS A 332 1.69 -0.74 37.00
N SER A 333 0.94 -1.80 37.26
CA SER A 333 1.01 -2.54 38.54
C SER A 333 2.41 -3.08 38.82
N MET A 334 3.07 -3.66 37.82
CA MET A 334 4.44 -4.15 37.94
C MET A 334 5.43 -3.03 38.31
N VAL A 335 5.30 -1.84 37.70
CA VAL A 335 6.12 -0.66 38.05
C VAL A 335 5.88 -0.23 39.49
N GLU A 336 4.63 -0.19 39.95
CA GLU A 336 4.28 0.15 41.33
C GLU A 336 4.90 -0.86 42.32
N THR A 337 4.88 -2.15 42.01
CA THR A 337 5.55 -3.21 42.80
C THR A 337 7.06 -2.99 42.83
N VAL A 338 7.72 -2.71 41.70
CA VAL A 338 9.17 -2.41 41.66
C VAL A 338 9.50 -1.21 42.54
N MET A 339 8.70 -0.14 42.48
CA MET A 339 8.95 1.07 43.26
C MET A 339 8.73 0.85 44.77
N ARG A 340 7.83 -0.06 45.15
CA ARG A 340 7.54 -0.40 46.54
C ARG A 340 8.52 -1.43 47.12
N ASP A 341 8.79 -2.50 46.38
CA ASP A 341 9.43 -3.73 46.87
C ASP A 341 10.84 -3.95 46.29
N GLY A 342 11.26 -3.16 45.30
CA GLY A 342 12.55 -3.28 44.62
C GLY A 342 12.65 -4.42 43.60
N VAL A 343 11.57 -5.19 43.40
CA VAL A 343 11.47 -6.32 42.47
C VAL A 343 10.13 -6.29 41.73
N PRO A 344 10.04 -6.84 40.51
CA PRO A 344 8.82 -6.79 39.71
C PRO A 344 7.78 -7.87 40.04
N TYR A 345 8.11 -8.83 40.90
CA TYR A 345 7.27 -9.97 41.26
C TYR A 345 7.20 -10.21 42.77
#